data_AF-A0A2D6TRE7-F1
#
_entry.id   AF-A0A2D6TRE7-F1
#
_cell.length_a   1.000
_cell.length_b   1.000
_cell.length_c   1.000
_cell.angle_alpha   90.00
_cell.angle_beta   90.00
_cell.angle_gamma   90.00
#
_symmetry.space_group_name_H-M   'P 1'
#
loop_
_entity.id
_entity.type
_entity.pdbx_description
1 polymer ?
#
loop_
_entity_poly.entity_id
_entity_poly.type
_entity_poly.pdbx_seq_one_letter_code
_entity_poly.pdbx_strand_id
1 'polypeptide(L)'
;MGLKHKLKKWTAAELIEASQASAILKHEKQGIGTKYFRGLIGLALLTIFGGLAMIIASNWAEISGATKLIGHFILSGAAACTVWQGKIRNNYWLREGASFIFAALNMTLIVLIGQVFQLNGTVESALLLWILITSPMLFIFGESRMIAILWLAGFLATTALNLEDLIERFDVSYATENSLYLMLISCVPAGLLFSAMTPKFKTLRPEWQHSYLITATTLYILAGLAASFGWYDDSDFLNRQFKNLYWLPTALFTLWAVGLYGVSRILQSATNKALCQFAAIAALSALISFLPNRPEIDTMATIHFVLFAGVIGYFAIPLSLHGFVTLAILLITMRLFAFYIELTGPMFAMGVGMIVTGIILLVVLRLALKLDKKVKAKLFGEEE
;
A
#
# COMPACT_ATOMS: atom_id res chain seq x y z
N MET A 1 19.53 16.15 3.67
CA MET A 1 20.47 17.26 3.39
C MET A 1 19.84 18.58 3.82
N GLY A 2 20.53 19.37 4.65
CA GLY A 2 19.99 20.63 5.20
C GLY A 2 19.95 21.78 4.17
N LEU A 3 18.98 22.69 4.34
CA LEU A 3 18.71 23.83 3.45
C LEU A 3 19.96 24.67 3.13
N LYS A 4 20.80 24.95 4.14
CA LYS A 4 22.08 25.68 3.97
C LYS A 4 23.00 25.01 2.95
N HIS A 5 23.07 23.67 2.95
CA HIS A 5 23.92 22.93 2.03
C HIS A 5 23.38 22.99 0.59
N LYS A 6 22.05 22.93 0.41
CA LYS A 6 21.41 23.11 -0.91
C LYS A 6 21.63 24.51 -1.46
N LEU A 7 21.40 25.55 -0.64
CA LEU A 7 21.63 26.93 -1.03
C LEU A 7 23.09 27.15 -1.46
N LYS A 8 24.06 26.61 -0.69
CA LYS A 8 25.48 26.69 -1.06
C LYS A 8 25.78 26.01 -2.39
N LYS A 9 25.13 24.87 -2.69
CA LYS A 9 25.25 24.15 -3.95
C LYS A 9 24.65 24.92 -5.13
N TRP A 10 23.50 25.56 -4.92
CA TRP A 10 22.82 26.35 -5.95
C TRP A 10 23.54 27.66 -6.25
N THR A 11 24.09 28.33 -5.23
CA THR A 11 24.95 29.51 -5.43
C THR A 11 26.26 29.14 -6.12
N ALA A 12 26.87 27.99 -5.78
CA ALA A 12 28.08 27.49 -6.44
C ALA A 12 27.84 27.04 -7.89
N ALA A 13 26.60 26.69 -8.24
CA ALA A 13 26.18 26.37 -9.60
C ALA A 13 25.62 27.58 -10.36
N GLU A 14 25.75 28.79 -9.79
CA GLU A 14 25.27 30.06 -10.37
C GLU A 14 23.75 30.09 -10.69
N LEU A 15 22.99 29.18 -10.09
CA LEU A 15 21.53 29.10 -10.27
C LEU A 15 20.80 30.23 -9.52
N ILE A 16 21.41 30.74 -8.45
CA ILE A 16 20.89 31.82 -7.61
C ILE A 16 22.03 32.70 -7.10
N GLU A 17 21.75 33.99 -6.92
CA GLU A 17 22.72 34.91 -6.32
C GLU A 17 22.84 34.71 -4.80
N ALA A 18 23.96 35.18 -4.22
CA ALA A 18 24.17 35.15 -2.77
C ALA A 18 23.13 35.99 -1.99
N SER A 19 22.64 37.06 -2.61
CA SER A 19 21.55 37.92 -2.12
C SER A 19 20.24 37.14 -2.00
N GLN A 20 19.87 36.39 -3.05
CA GLN A 20 18.68 35.53 -3.11
C GLN A 20 18.78 34.35 -2.14
N ALA A 21 19.95 33.72 -2.03
CA ALA A 21 20.18 32.64 -1.06
C ALA A 21 19.97 33.11 0.39
N SER A 22 20.40 34.33 0.72
CA SER A 22 20.18 34.94 2.04
C SER A 22 18.71 35.30 2.28
N ALA A 23 18.00 35.80 1.26
CA ALA A 23 16.57 36.08 1.35
C ALA A 23 15.73 34.81 1.58
N ILE A 24 16.03 33.73 0.85
CA ILE A 24 15.37 32.42 1.02
C ILE A 24 15.64 31.85 2.41
N LEU A 25 16.88 31.92 2.90
CA LEU A 25 17.24 31.46 4.24
C LEU A 25 16.48 32.24 5.33
N LYS A 26 16.31 33.56 5.15
CA LYS A 26 15.56 34.42 6.07
C LYS A 26 14.07 34.08 6.08
N HIS A 27 13.47 33.88 4.91
CA HIS A 27 12.08 33.46 4.76
C HIS A 27 11.81 32.09 5.40
N GLU A 28 12.66 31.10 5.12
CA GLU A 28 12.51 29.75 5.69
C GLU A 28 12.73 29.72 7.21
N LYS A 29 13.65 30.52 7.74
CA LYS A 29 13.83 30.67 9.20
C LYS A 29 12.60 31.24 9.91
N GLN A 30 11.84 32.13 9.25
CA GLN A 30 10.57 32.63 9.80
C GLN A 30 9.50 31.53 9.87
N GLY A 31 9.58 30.49 9.03
CA GLY A 31 8.65 29.35 9.00
C GLY A 31 9.02 28.16 9.91
N ILE A 32 10.23 28.11 10.46
CA ILE A 32 10.66 26.97 11.31
C ILE A 32 9.99 27.01 12.69
N GLY A 33 9.80 28.19 13.28
CA GLY A 33 9.11 28.35 14.57
C GLY A 33 7.65 27.89 14.54
N THR A 34 6.96 28.05 13.41
CA THR A 34 5.54 27.67 13.28
C THR A 34 5.32 26.17 13.23
N LYS A 35 6.29 25.36 12.78
CA LYS A 35 6.14 23.88 12.76
C LYS A 35 6.25 23.27 14.16
N TYR A 36 7.25 23.67 14.94
CA TYR A 36 7.39 23.23 16.34
C TYR A 36 6.25 23.75 17.21
N PHE A 37 5.85 25.01 17.01
CA PHE A 37 4.70 25.59 17.70
C PHE A 37 3.39 24.86 17.36
N ARG A 38 3.16 24.52 16.08
CA ARG A 38 2.01 23.68 15.68
C ARG A 38 2.08 22.28 16.28
N GLY A 39 3.27 21.68 16.36
CA GLY A 39 3.49 20.40 17.02
C GLY A 39 3.18 20.45 18.51
N LEU A 40 3.62 21.51 19.20
CA LEU A 40 3.32 21.75 20.62
C LEU A 40 1.84 22.03 20.87
N ILE A 41 1.16 22.80 19.99
CA ILE A 41 -0.29 22.97 20.05
C ILE A 41 -1.00 21.63 19.87
N GLY A 42 -0.59 20.84 18.86
CA GLY A 42 -1.17 19.52 18.62
C GLY A 42 -0.99 18.60 19.82
N LEU A 43 0.19 18.59 20.43
CA LEU A 43 0.47 17.82 21.65
C LEU A 43 -0.36 18.30 22.84
N ALA A 44 -0.44 19.62 23.07
CA ALA A 44 -1.24 20.20 24.14
C ALA A 44 -2.72 19.86 24.00
N LEU A 45 -3.27 19.97 22.78
CA LEU A 45 -4.63 19.57 22.47
C LEU A 45 -4.83 18.07 22.73
N LEU A 46 -3.90 17.22 22.28
CA LEU A 46 -3.97 15.77 22.49
C LEU A 46 -3.93 15.41 23.98
N THR A 47 -3.12 16.09 24.79
CA THR A 47 -3.09 15.89 26.24
C THR A 47 -4.39 16.36 26.91
N ILE A 48 -4.96 17.50 26.49
CA ILE A 48 -6.25 17.97 27.02
C ILE A 48 -7.36 16.99 26.66
N PHE A 49 -7.46 16.58 25.39
CA PHE A 49 -8.45 15.60 24.96
C PHE A 49 -8.26 14.24 25.65
N GLY A 50 -7.01 13.79 25.81
CA GLY A 50 -6.68 12.57 26.55
C GLY A 50 -7.10 12.66 28.02
N GLY A 51 -6.83 13.80 28.68
CA GLY A 51 -7.28 14.06 30.05
C GLY A 51 -8.80 14.04 30.20
N LEU A 52 -9.52 14.71 29.30
CA LEU A 52 -10.98 14.69 29.27
C LEU A 52 -11.53 13.27 29.04
N ALA A 53 -10.94 12.53 28.10
CA ALA A 53 -11.30 11.14 27.85
C ALA A 53 -11.08 10.27 29.10
N MET A 54 -9.99 10.47 29.84
CA MET A 54 -9.73 9.76 31.09
C MET A 54 -10.74 10.10 32.19
N ILE A 55 -11.13 11.36 32.34
CA ILE A 55 -12.18 11.77 33.30
C ILE A 55 -13.53 11.12 32.94
N ILE A 56 -13.87 11.08 31.66
CA ILE A 56 -15.09 10.39 31.20
C ILE A 56 -14.99 8.89 31.44
N ALA A 57 -13.83 8.29 31.14
CA ALA A 57 -13.58 6.87 31.32
C ALA A 57 -13.63 6.46 32.80
N SER A 58 -13.11 7.28 33.72
CA SER A 58 -13.15 6.99 35.16
C SER A 58 -14.56 6.99 35.73
N ASN A 59 -15.47 7.75 35.13
CA ASN A 59 -16.88 7.82 35.53
C ASN A 59 -17.79 7.01 34.60
N TRP A 60 -17.22 6.16 33.73
CA TRP A 60 -17.96 5.53 32.64
C TRP A 60 -19.14 4.67 33.12
N ALA A 61 -18.99 3.98 34.26
CA ALA A 61 -20.04 3.13 34.81
C ALA A 61 -21.26 3.93 35.31
N GLU A 62 -21.05 5.16 35.77
CA GLU A 62 -22.10 6.01 36.34
C GLU A 62 -22.91 6.75 35.26
N ILE A 63 -22.32 6.97 34.09
CA ILE A 63 -22.99 7.64 32.99
C ILE A 63 -24.02 6.68 32.35
N SER A 64 -25.29 7.08 32.36
CA SER A 64 -26.36 6.29 31.76
C SER A 64 -26.12 6.02 30.26
N GLY A 65 -26.59 4.88 29.76
CA GLY A 65 -26.48 4.53 28.34
C GLY A 65 -27.12 5.57 27.42
N ALA A 66 -28.28 6.13 27.81
CA ALA A 66 -28.95 7.18 27.05
C ALA A 66 -28.09 8.45 26.96
N THR A 67 -27.46 8.88 28.05
CA THR A 67 -26.56 10.05 28.06
C THR A 67 -25.36 9.83 27.14
N LYS A 68 -24.75 8.63 27.17
CA LYS A 68 -23.63 8.28 26.27
C LYS A 68 -24.05 8.39 24.81
N LEU A 69 -25.19 7.81 24.45
CA LEU A 69 -25.69 7.80 23.07
C LEU A 69 -26.09 9.21 22.60
N ILE A 70 -26.84 9.97 23.40
CA ILE A 70 -27.23 11.35 23.08
C ILE A 70 -25.99 12.22 22.88
N GLY A 71 -25.02 12.14 23.78
CA GLY A 71 -23.75 12.88 23.65
C GLY A 71 -23.01 12.51 22.36
N HIS A 72 -22.98 11.23 22.02
CA HIS A 72 -22.35 10.75 20.80
C HIS A 72 -23.08 11.23 19.53
N PHE A 73 -24.41 11.17 19.48
CA PHE A 73 -25.20 11.71 18.38
C PHE A 73 -25.02 13.23 18.21
N ILE A 74 -24.92 13.98 19.31
CA ILE A 74 -24.62 15.43 19.26
C ILE A 74 -23.24 15.67 18.64
N LEU A 75 -22.22 14.93 19.06
CA LEU A 75 -20.86 15.05 18.50
C LEU A 75 -20.83 14.68 17.02
N SER A 76 -21.51 13.59 16.64
CA SER A 76 -21.61 13.15 15.24
C SER A 76 -22.34 14.16 14.37
N GLY A 77 -23.45 14.72 14.87
CA GLY A 77 -24.19 15.80 14.22
C GLY A 77 -23.34 17.08 14.09
N ALA A 78 -22.59 17.46 15.12
CA ALA A 78 -21.68 18.60 15.08
C ALA A 78 -20.56 18.39 14.05
N ALA A 79 -19.99 17.18 13.96
CA ALA A 79 -19.00 16.83 12.95
C ALA A 79 -19.59 16.93 11.53
N ALA A 80 -20.78 16.36 11.30
CA ALA A 80 -21.47 16.45 10.01
C ALA A 80 -21.79 17.91 9.61
N CYS A 81 -22.31 18.70 10.53
CA CYS A 81 -22.53 20.14 10.34
C CYS A 81 -21.22 20.87 10.02
N THR A 82 -20.11 20.50 10.66
CA THR A 82 -18.79 21.10 10.41
C THR A 82 -18.25 20.74 9.02
N VAL A 83 -18.47 19.51 8.55
CA VAL A 83 -18.18 19.12 7.16
C VAL A 83 -18.96 20.00 6.18
N TRP A 84 -20.27 20.17 6.42
CA TRP A 84 -21.13 21.00 5.59
C TRP A 84 -20.70 22.47 5.58
N GLN A 85 -20.40 23.04 6.75
CA GLN A 85 -19.86 24.39 6.87
C GLN A 85 -18.52 24.54 6.16
N GLY A 86 -17.63 23.55 6.28
CA GLY A 86 -16.37 23.50 5.54
C GLY A 86 -16.58 23.55 4.04
N LYS A 87 -17.59 22.83 3.52
CA LYS A 87 -17.97 22.90 2.10
C LYS A 87 -18.50 24.28 1.70
N ILE A 88 -19.46 24.84 2.43
CA ILE A 88 -20.04 26.16 2.12
C ILE A 88 -18.97 27.26 2.15
N ARG A 89 -18.08 27.22 3.13
CA ARG A 89 -17.01 28.22 3.31
C ARG A 89 -15.79 27.96 2.42
N ASN A 90 -15.83 26.93 1.59
CA ASN A 90 -14.69 26.44 0.80
C ASN A 90 -13.41 26.24 1.65
N ASN A 91 -13.58 25.85 2.92
CA ASN A 91 -12.47 25.60 3.84
C ASN A 91 -12.12 24.11 3.83
N TYR A 92 -11.13 23.78 3.01
CA TYR A 92 -10.62 22.42 2.81
C TYR A 92 -10.26 21.72 4.13
N TRP A 93 -9.46 22.36 4.99
CA TRP A 93 -8.98 21.72 6.22
C TRP A 93 -10.10 21.41 7.20
N LEU A 94 -11.08 22.31 7.31
CA LEU A 94 -12.25 22.10 8.15
C LEU A 94 -13.09 20.93 7.63
N ARG A 95 -13.33 20.88 6.33
CA ARG A 95 -14.11 19.81 5.68
C ARG A 95 -13.43 18.44 5.85
N GLU A 96 -12.17 18.31 5.46
CA GLU A 96 -11.43 17.03 5.50
C GLU A 96 -11.20 16.55 6.94
N GLY A 97 -10.82 17.46 7.84
CA GLY A 97 -10.62 17.15 9.25
C GLY A 97 -11.92 16.68 9.90
N ALA A 98 -13.03 17.38 9.66
CA ALA A 98 -14.34 16.97 10.17
C ALA A 98 -14.84 15.67 9.54
N SER A 99 -14.55 15.40 8.26
CA SER A 99 -14.89 14.11 7.61
C SER A 99 -14.14 12.95 8.24
N PHE A 100 -12.86 13.14 8.59
CA PHE A 100 -12.08 12.13 9.32
C PHE A 100 -12.66 11.88 10.72
N ILE A 101 -12.96 12.96 11.46
CA ILE A 101 -13.56 12.86 12.80
C ILE A 101 -14.92 12.16 12.73
N PHE A 102 -15.75 12.50 11.74
CA PHE A 102 -17.05 11.86 11.53
C PHE A 102 -16.91 10.35 11.28
N ALA A 103 -15.95 9.95 10.45
CA ALA A 103 -15.67 8.53 10.23
C ALA A 103 -15.22 7.81 11.52
N ALA A 104 -14.36 8.43 12.34
CA ALA A 104 -13.97 7.88 13.63
C ALA A 104 -15.15 7.81 14.62
N LEU A 105 -16.02 8.84 14.63
CA LEU A 105 -17.23 8.86 15.43
C LEU A 105 -18.17 7.72 15.03
N ASN A 106 -18.40 7.46 13.75
CA ASN A 106 -19.20 6.30 13.33
C ASN A 106 -18.66 4.97 13.87
N MET A 107 -17.33 4.77 13.87
CA MET A 107 -16.74 3.54 14.43
C MET A 107 -17.03 3.42 15.93
N THR A 108 -16.75 4.51 16.67
CA THR A 108 -16.98 4.53 18.12
C THR A 108 -18.47 4.44 18.47
N LEU A 109 -19.38 4.93 17.62
CA LEU A 109 -20.82 4.79 17.82
C LEU A 109 -21.24 3.32 17.75
N ILE A 110 -20.73 2.57 16.77
CA ILE A 110 -21.02 1.14 16.62
C ILE A 110 -20.58 0.38 17.88
N VAL A 111 -19.35 0.63 18.34
CA VAL A 111 -18.82 0.03 19.58
C VAL A 111 -19.65 0.44 20.79
N LEU A 112 -20.02 1.72 20.90
CA LEU A 112 -20.80 2.24 22.02
C LEU A 112 -22.20 1.64 22.09
N ILE A 113 -22.89 1.50 20.95
CA ILE A 113 -24.20 0.83 20.87
C ILE A 113 -24.07 -0.61 21.34
N GLY A 114 -23.03 -1.33 20.87
CA GLY A 114 -22.73 -2.68 21.32
C GLY A 114 -22.59 -2.78 22.84
N GLN A 115 -21.87 -1.84 23.46
CA GLN A 115 -21.69 -1.80 24.91
C GLN A 115 -22.97 -1.45 25.69
N VAL A 116 -23.72 -0.44 25.25
CA VAL A 116 -24.92 0.04 25.97
C VAL A 116 -26.04 -1.00 25.95
N PHE A 117 -26.23 -1.68 24.82
CA PHE A 117 -27.25 -2.70 24.65
C PHE A 117 -26.74 -4.12 24.88
N GLN A 118 -25.47 -4.29 25.26
CA GLN A 118 -24.81 -5.59 25.48
C GLN A 118 -24.98 -6.53 24.28
N LEU A 119 -24.86 -5.98 23.07
CA LEU A 119 -24.99 -6.75 21.84
C LEU A 119 -23.73 -7.57 21.62
N ASN A 120 -23.92 -8.86 21.33
CA ASN A 120 -22.85 -9.69 20.81
C ASN A 120 -22.65 -9.33 19.33
N GLY A 121 -21.43 -8.93 18.99
CA GLY A 121 -21.04 -8.59 17.63
C GLY A 121 -19.57 -8.89 17.42
N THR A 122 -19.18 -9.05 16.17
CA THR A 122 -17.82 -9.39 15.77
C THR A 122 -17.13 -8.19 15.12
N VAL A 123 -15.80 -8.25 14.98
CA VAL A 123 -15.04 -7.14 14.37
C VAL A 123 -15.38 -7.02 12.89
N GLU A 124 -15.59 -8.14 12.20
CA GLU A 124 -15.89 -8.20 10.76
C GLU A 124 -17.22 -7.51 10.44
N SER A 125 -18.25 -7.81 11.24
CA SER A 125 -19.58 -7.22 11.12
C SER A 125 -19.60 -5.72 11.49
N ALA A 126 -18.83 -5.31 12.50
CA ALA A 126 -18.66 -3.90 12.85
C ALA A 126 -17.98 -3.10 11.73
N LEU A 127 -16.92 -3.63 11.12
CA LEU A 127 -16.23 -2.99 10.00
C LEU A 127 -17.09 -2.92 8.74
N LEU A 128 -17.91 -3.95 8.48
CA LEU A 128 -18.87 -3.94 7.37
C LEU A 128 -19.94 -2.86 7.56
N LEU A 129 -20.51 -2.74 8.76
CA LEU A 129 -21.45 -1.68 9.07
C LEU A 129 -20.79 -0.29 8.94
N TRP A 130 -19.57 -0.16 9.45
CA TRP A 130 -18.80 1.08 9.40
C TRP A 130 -18.55 1.55 7.96
N ILE A 131 -18.08 0.66 7.08
CA ILE A 131 -17.83 1.04 5.69
C ILE A 131 -19.13 1.41 4.99
N LEU A 132 -20.24 0.69 5.27
CA LEU A 132 -21.55 0.96 4.65
C LEU A 132 -22.09 2.35 5.01
N ILE A 133 -22.09 2.72 6.30
CA ILE A 133 -22.67 3.99 6.75
C ILE A 133 -21.74 5.18 6.53
N THR A 134 -20.42 4.95 6.50
CA THR A 134 -19.42 6.02 6.40
C THR A 134 -19.08 6.38 4.95
N SER A 135 -19.13 5.40 4.04
CA SER A 135 -18.77 5.60 2.63
C SER A 135 -19.50 6.76 1.94
N PRO A 136 -20.84 6.89 2.01
CA PRO A 136 -21.55 7.95 1.30
C PRO A 136 -21.01 9.35 1.65
N MET A 137 -20.76 9.60 2.94
CA MET A 137 -20.23 10.87 3.42
C MET A 137 -18.80 11.12 2.89
N LEU A 138 -17.93 10.10 2.95
CA LEU A 138 -16.54 10.23 2.48
C LEU A 138 -16.47 10.44 0.97
N PHE A 139 -17.30 9.75 0.18
CA PHE A 139 -17.33 9.93 -1.28
C PHE A 139 -17.93 11.26 -1.71
N ILE A 140 -18.90 11.81 -0.96
CA ILE A 140 -19.52 13.10 -1.29
C ILE A 140 -18.61 14.28 -0.93
N PHE A 141 -17.98 14.25 0.25
CA PHE A 141 -17.27 15.41 0.81
C PHE A 141 -15.75 15.27 0.87
N GLY A 142 -15.21 14.05 0.88
CA GLY A 142 -13.79 13.78 1.00
C GLY A 142 -13.07 13.90 -0.34
N GLU A 143 -12.08 14.78 -0.41
CA GLU A 143 -11.24 14.96 -1.61
C GLU A 143 -9.77 14.69 -1.32
N SER A 144 -9.35 14.66 -0.06
CA SER A 144 -7.95 14.46 0.29
C SER A 144 -7.48 13.02 0.11
N ARG A 145 -6.17 12.89 -0.12
CA ARG A 145 -5.45 11.62 -0.06
C ARG A 145 -5.64 10.91 1.29
N MET A 146 -5.72 11.67 2.39
CA MET A 146 -5.91 11.11 3.73
C MET A 146 -7.26 10.38 3.84
N ILE A 147 -8.34 10.99 3.36
CA ILE A 147 -9.66 10.36 3.36
C ILE A 147 -9.71 9.16 2.41
N ALA A 148 -9.06 9.26 1.25
CA ALA A 148 -8.95 8.13 0.33
C ALA A 148 -8.22 6.93 0.96
N ILE A 149 -7.10 7.18 1.67
CA ILE A 149 -6.36 6.13 2.40
C ILE A 149 -7.20 5.56 3.54
N LEU A 150 -7.89 6.40 4.32
CA LEU A 150 -8.78 5.92 5.39
C LEU A 150 -9.86 4.99 4.84
N TRP A 151 -10.51 5.39 3.74
CA TRP A 151 -11.53 4.58 3.10
C TRP A 151 -10.96 3.28 2.54
N LEU A 152 -9.83 3.35 1.83
CA LEU A 152 -9.17 2.17 1.26
C LEU A 152 -8.72 1.19 2.35
N ALA A 153 -8.14 1.68 3.44
CA ALA A 153 -7.71 0.85 4.56
C ALA A 153 -8.91 0.12 5.19
N GLY A 154 -10.01 0.83 5.43
CA GLY A 154 -11.24 0.23 5.92
C GLY A 154 -11.85 -0.76 4.92
N PHE A 155 -11.94 -0.40 3.65
CA PHE A 155 -12.44 -1.29 2.60
C PHE A 155 -11.62 -2.58 2.50
N LEU A 156 -10.29 -2.49 2.51
CA LEU A 156 -9.41 -3.66 2.45
C LEU A 156 -9.50 -4.51 3.72
N ALA A 157 -9.55 -3.89 4.90
CA ALA A 157 -9.71 -4.61 6.17
C ALA A 157 -11.08 -5.33 6.24
N THR A 158 -12.17 -4.64 5.90
CA THR A 158 -13.52 -5.24 5.82
C THR A 158 -13.51 -6.40 4.84
N THR A 159 -12.92 -6.21 3.65
CA THR A 159 -12.86 -7.27 2.63
C THR A 159 -12.07 -8.47 3.14
N ALA A 160 -10.86 -8.27 3.67
CA ALA A 160 -10.00 -9.35 4.13
C ALA A 160 -10.64 -10.16 5.26
N LEU A 161 -11.29 -9.49 6.21
CA LEU A 161 -11.88 -10.12 7.38
C LEU A 161 -13.23 -10.80 7.10
N ASN A 162 -14.03 -10.28 6.17
CA ASN A 162 -15.33 -10.88 5.83
C ASN A 162 -15.22 -11.90 4.68
N LEU A 163 -14.04 -12.09 4.09
CA LEU A 163 -13.88 -12.96 2.91
C LEU A 163 -14.14 -14.43 3.26
N GLU A 164 -13.62 -14.87 4.40
CA GLU A 164 -13.75 -16.25 4.89
C GLU A 164 -15.21 -16.58 5.18
N ASP A 165 -15.85 -15.81 6.07
CA ASP A 165 -17.28 -15.90 6.37
C ASP A 165 -18.17 -15.85 5.11
N LEU A 166 -17.80 -15.07 4.09
CA LEU A 166 -18.57 -14.98 2.86
C LEU A 166 -18.49 -16.28 2.05
N ILE A 167 -17.30 -16.88 1.95
CA ILE A 167 -17.09 -18.08 1.16
C ILE A 167 -17.66 -19.31 1.87
N GLU A 168 -17.48 -19.43 3.19
CA GLU A 168 -18.03 -20.53 4.00
C GLU A 168 -19.56 -20.66 3.86
N ARG A 169 -20.27 -19.52 3.71
CA ARG A 169 -21.73 -19.51 3.51
C ARG A 169 -22.22 -20.21 2.25
N PHE A 170 -21.36 -20.41 1.26
CA PHE A 170 -21.73 -21.11 0.03
C PHE A 170 -21.69 -22.64 0.18
N ASP A 171 -21.25 -23.18 1.33
CA ASP A 171 -21.18 -24.63 1.64
C ASP A 171 -20.55 -25.43 0.49
N VAL A 172 -19.41 -24.92 0.02
CA VAL A 172 -18.70 -25.50 -1.13
C VAL A 172 -17.59 -26.43 -0.67
N SER A 173 -17.14 -27.31 -1.58
CA SER A 173 -15.96 -28.13 -1.30
C SER A 173 -14.73 -27.25 -0.99
N TYR A 174 -13.83 -27.72 -0.14
CA TYR A 174 -12.57 -27.04 0.19
C TYR A 174 -11.75 -26.59 -1.04
N ALA A 175 -11.79 -27.39 -2.11
CA ALA A 175 -11.16 -27.06 -3.40
C ALA A 175 -11.78 -25.81 -4.04
N THR A 176 -13.11 -25.70 -3.96
CA THR A 176 -13.91 -24.58 -4.48
C THR A 176 -13.65 -23.35 -3.65
N GLU A 177 -13.58 -23.53 -2.34
CA GLU A 177 -13.31 -22.50 -1.37
C GLU A 177 -12.00 -21.76 -1.70
N ASN A 178 -10.89 -22.50 -1.79
CA ASN A 178 -9.57 -21.96 -2.14
C ASN A 178 -9.55 -21.27 -3.51
N SER A 179 -10.28 -21.82 -4.48
CA SER A 179 -10.43 -21.21 -5.80
C SER A 179 -11.16 -19.86 -5.71
N LEU A 180 -12.23 -19.78 -4.91
CA LEU A 180 -12.98 -18.55 -4.68
C LEU A 180 -12.14 -17.49 -3.94
N TYR A 181 -11.33 -17.88 -2.95
CA TYR A 181 -10.41 -16.95 -2.27
C TYR A 181 -9.43 -16.33 -3.27
N LEU A 182 -8.74 -17.15 -4.07
CA LEU A 182 -7.78 -16.66 -5.06
C LEU A 182 -8.44 -15.74 -6.09
N MET A 183 -9.65 -16.11 -6.53
CA MET A 183 -10.45 -15.28 -7.44
C MET A 183 -10.76 -13.91 -6.81
N LEU A 184 -11.34 -13.89 -5.61
CA LEU A 184 -11.78 -12.65 -4.97
C LEU A 184 -10.60 -11.74 -4.60
N ILE A 185 -9.50 -12.32 -4.10
CA ILE A 185 -8.26 -11.58 -3.81
C ILE A 185 -7.69 -10.95 -5.09
N SER A 186 -7.79 -11.62 -6.24
CA SER A 186 -7.33 -11.07 -7.53
C SER A 186 -8.22 -9.93 -8.05
N CYS A 187 -9.51 -9.99 -7.77
CA CYS A 187 -10.50 -9.01 -8.24
C CYS A 187 -10.33 -7.64 -7.55
N VAL A 188 -9.89 -7.61 -6.29
CA VAL A 188 -9.70 -6.36 -5.53
C VAL A 188 -8.69 -5.41 -6.20
N PRO A 189 -7.41 -5.78 -6.42
CA PRO A 189 -6.44 -4.90 -7.06
C PRO A 189 -6.81 -4.57 -8.51
N ALA A 190 -7.42 -5.51 -9.24
CA ALA A 190 -7.96 -5.25 -10.58
C ALA A 190 -9.03 -4.15 -10.54
N GLY A 191 -10.06 -4.32 -9.70
CA GLY A 191 -11.18 -3.37 -9.56
C GLY A 191 -10.73 -1.96 -9.16
N LEU A 192 -9.77 -1.86 -8.23
CA LEU A 192 -9.16 -0.58 -7.86
C LEU A 192 -8.43 0.07 -9.04
N LEU A 193 -7.67 -0.71 -9.81
CA LEU A 193 -6.93 -0.20 -10.96
C LEU A 193 -7.87 0.28 -12.08
N PHE A 194 -8.89 -0.50 -12.44
CA PHE A 194 -9.89 -0.12 -13.46
C PHE A 194 -10.70 1.11 -13.03
N SER A 195 -11.08 1.18 -11.75
CA SER A 195 -11.76 2.35 -11.19
C SER A 195 -10.88 3.60 -11.29
N ALA A 196 -9.60 3.48 -10.94
CA ALA A 196 -8.64 4.58 -11.09
C ALA A 196 -8.39 4.98 -12.56
N MET A 197 -8.58 4.08 -13.51
CA MET A 197 -8.39 4.38 -14.94
C MET A 197 -9.62 5.02 -15.59
N THR A 198 -10.76 5.06 -14.90
CA THR A 198 -11.97 5.67 -15.42
C THR A 198 -11.78 7.20 -15.54
N PRO A 199 -11.96 7.79 -16.74
CA PRO A 199 -11.71 9.23 -16.94
C PRO A 199 -12.52 10.14 -16.00
N LYS A 200 -13.79 9.78 -15.73
CA LYS A 200 -14.64 10.52 -14.78
C LYS A 200 -14.09 10.48 -13.35
N PHE A 201 -13.48 9.37 -12.94
CA PHE A 201 -12.90 9.25 -11.60
C PHE A 201 -11.67 10.14 -11.46
N LYS A 202 -10.81 10.16 -12.49
CA LYS A 202 -9.67 11.08 -12.57
C LYS A 202 -10.07 12.55 -12.49
N THR A 203 -11.12 12.95 -13.20
CA THR A 203 -11.56 14.36 -13.22
C THR A 203 -12.25 14.78 -11.92
N LEU A 204 -13.06 13.91 -11.32
CA LEU A 204 -13.80 14.24 -10.10
C LEU A 204 -12.98 14.07 -8.81
N ARG A 205 -12.01 13.15 -8.79
CA ARG A 205 -11.29 12.72 -7.58
C ARG A 205 -9.81 12.37 -7.86
N PRO A 206 -8.96 13.34 -8.25
CA PRO A 206 -7.57 13.07 -8.63
C PRO A 206 -6.72 12.46 -7.49
N GLU A 207 -6.91 12.89 -6.25
CA GLU A 207 -6.17 12.35 -5.09
C GLU A 207 -6.58 10.91 -4.73
N TRP A 208 -7.87 10.58 -4.91
CA TRP A 208 -8.35 9.22 -4.73
C TRP A 208 -7.83 8.32 -5.83
N GLN A 209 -7.83 8.79 -7.07
CA GLN A 209 -7.25 8.07 -8.20
C GLN A 209 -5.81 7.66 -7.91
N HIS A 210 -4.98 8.61 -7.44
CA HIS A 210 -3.60 8.33 -7.09
C HIS A 210 -3.48 7.28 -5.98
N SER A 211 -4.32 7.38 -4.95
CA SER A 211 -4.35 6.41 -3.85
C SER A 211 -4.77 5.01 -4.31
N TYR A 212 -5.74 4.90 -5.22
CA TYR A 212 -6.19 3.64 -5.80
C TYR A 212 -5.08 3.00 -6.64
N LEU A 213 -4.38 3.78 -7.49
CA LEU A 213 -3.28 3.28 -8.30
C LEU A 213 -2.14 2.71 -7.43
N ILE A 214 -1.72 3.46 -6.40
CA ILE A 214 -0.68 3.01 -5.47
C ILE A 214 -1.11 1.74 -4.75
N THR A 215 -2.35 1.71 -4.23
CA THR A 215 -2.87 0.58 -3.47
C THR A 215 -2.98 -0.67 -4.35
N ALA A 216 -3.57 -0.55 -5.54
CA ALA A 216 -3.65 -1.64 -6.51
C ALA A 216 -2.27 -2.18 -6.89
N THR A 217 -1.32 -1.30 -7.18
CA THR A 217 0.05 -1.69 -7.53
C THR A 217 0.75 -2.39 -6.37
N THR A 218 0.56 -1.89 -5.15
CA THR A 218 1.12 -2.51 -3.93
C THR A 218 0.54 -3.91 -3.71
N LEU A 219 -0.77 -4.07 -3.87
CA LEU A 219 -1.44 -5.37 -3.77
C LEU A 219 -0.94 -6.34 -4.85
N TYR A 220 -0.71 -5.90 -6.08
CA TYR A 220 -0.10 -6.74 -7.13
C TYR A 220 1.36 -7.11 -6.82
N ILE A 221 2.15 -6.19 -6.26
CA ILE A 221 3.51 -6.49 -5.77
C ILE A 221 3.43 -7.59 -4.69
N LEU A 222 2.58 -7.40 -3.68
CA LEU A 222 2.43 -8.35 -2.59
C LEU A 222 1.93 -9.70 -3.09
N ALA A 223 0.96 -9.73 -4.01
CA ALA A 223 0.45 -10.95 -4.60
C ALA A 223 1.52 -11.70 -5.39
N GLY A 224 2.31 -11.01 -6.21
CA GLY A 224 3.37 -11.65 -6.99
C GLY A 224 4.53 -12.17 -6.13
N LEU A 225 4.87 -11.48 -5.03
CA LEU A 225 5.85 -11.97 -4.05
C LEU A 225 5.29 -13.15 -3.23
N ALA A 226 4.02 -13.08 -2.81
CA ALA A 226 3.34 -14.14 -2.07
C ALA A 226 3.23 -15.41 -2.92
N ALA A 227 2.96 -15.27 -4.22
CA ALA A 227 2.91 -16.41 -5.13
C ALA A 227 4.22 -17.18 -5.18
N SER A 228 5.38 -16.56 -4.95
CA SER A 228 6.65 -17.30 -4.90
C SER A 228 6.69 -18.35 -3.79
N PHE A 229 5.93 -18.18 -2.70
CA PHE A 229 5.82 -19.18 -1.65
C PHE A 229 4.95 -20.36 -2.04
N GLY A 230 4.05 -20.19 -3.00
CA GLY A 230 3.25 -21.30 -3.53
C GLY A 230 4.13 -22.42 -4.10
N TRP A 231 5.39 -22.16 -4.46
CA TRP A 231 6.35 -23.19 -4.90
C TRP A 231 6.75 -24.22 -3.83
N TYR A 232 6.57 -23.90 -2.55
CA TYR A 232 6.84 -24.83 -1.45
C TYR A 232 5.70 -25.81 -1.18
N ASP A 233 4.53 -25.59 -1.77
CA ASP A 233 3.41 -26.53 -1.63
C ASP A 233 3.65 -27.84 -2.41
N ASP A 234 3.17 -28.95 -1.86
CA ASP A 234 3.21 -30.28 -2.47
C ASP A 234 2.57 -30.25 -3.88
N SER A 235 3.32 -30.67 -4.90
CA SER A 235 2.84 -30.63 -6.27
C SER A 235 1.74 -31.65 -6.54
N ASP A 236 1.70 -32.76 -5.80
CA ASP A 236 0.64 -33.77 -5.89
C ASP A 236 -0.66 -33.27 -5.25
N PHE A 237 -0.56 -32.43 -4.21
CA PHE A 237 -1.72 -31.72 -3.66
C PHE A 237 -2.27 -30.74 -4.71
N LEU A 238 -1.40 -29.89 -5.27
CA LEU A 238 -1.82 -28.93 -6.30
C LEU A 238 -2.35 -29.63 -7.55
N ASN A 239 -1.73 -30.69 -8.06
CA ASN A 239 -2.19 -31.40 -9.27
C ASN A 239 -3.58 -32.03 -9.10
N ARG A 240 -3.89 -32.57 -7.91
CA ARG A 240 -5.23 -33.11 -7.60
C ARG A 240 -6.28 -32.01 -7.50
N GLN A 241 -5.93 -30.89 -6.89
CA GLN A 241 -6.79 -29.72 -6.73
C GLN A 241 -6.99 -28.97 -8.06
N PHE A 242 -5.94 -28.81 -8.86
CA PHE A 242 -5.92 -28.13 -10.15
C PHE A 242 -6.82 -28.80 -11.19
N LYS A 243 -6.81 -30.14 -11.26
CA LYS A 243 -7.62 -30.90 -12.21
C LYS A 243 -9.12 -30.64 -12.08
N ASN A 244 -9.59 -30.24 -10.89
CA ASN A 244 -11.02 -30.14 -10.63
C ASN A 244 -11.53 -28.70 -10.58
N LEU A 245 -10.73 -27.67 -10.24
CA LEU A 245 -11.34 -26.35 -9.95
C LEU A 245 -10.51 -25.07 -10.09
N TYR A 246 -9.17 -25.14 -10.18
CA TYR A 246 -8.33 -23.93 -10.29
C TYR A 246 -8.26 -23.33 -11.71
N TRP A 247 -8.95 -23.92 -12.68
CA TRP A 247 -9.05 -23.38 -14.05
C TRP A 247 -9.74 -22.01 -14.07
N LEU A 248 -10.71 -21.77 -13.19
CA LEU A 248 -11.49 -20.52 -13.15
C LEU A 248 -10.66 -19.33 -12.62
N PRO A 249 -9.98 -19.43 -11.45
CA PRO A 249 -9.01 -18.40 -11.03
C PRO A 249 -7.94 -18.19 -12.09
N THR A 250 -7.42 -19.27 -12.69
CA THR A 250 -6.38 -19.17 -13.72
C THR A 250 -6.86 -18.40 -14.94
N ALA A 251 -8.07 -18.69 -15.42
CA ALA A 251 -8.70 -17.97 -16.50
C ALA A 251 -8.89 -16.49 -16.15
N LEU A 252 -9.31 -16.18 -14.92
CA LEU A 252 -9.50 -14.80 -14.48
C LEU A 252 -8.20 -14.01 -14.38
N PHE A 253 -7.16 -14.55 -13.76
CA PHE A 253 -5.84 -13.90 -13.76
C PHE A 253 -5.30 -13.70 -15.18
N THR A 254 -5.54 -14.66 -16.08
CA THR A 254 -5.16 -14.54 -17.50
C THR A 254 -5.95 -13.44 -18.18
N LEU A 255 -7.27 -13.39 -17.98
CA LEU A 255 -8.15 -12.34 -18.50
C LEU A 255 -7.75 -10.97 -17.95
N TRP A 256 -7.41 -10.87 -16.67
CA TRP A 256 -6.90 -9.65 -16.05
C TRP A 256 -5.58 -9.24 -16.70
N ALA A 257 -4.62 -10.14 -16.84
CA ALA A 257 -3.35 -9.84 -17.48
C ALA A 257 -3.52 -9.34 -18.92
N VAL A 258 -4.34 -10.03 -19.72
CA VAL A 258 -4.65 -9.65 -21.10
C VAL A 258 -5.38 -8.31 -21.16
N GLY A 259 -6.40 -8.12 -20.32
CA GLY A 259 -7.18 -6.88 -20.25
C GLY A 259 -6.31 -5.68 -19.84
N LEU A 260 -5.49 -5.85 -18.81
CA LEU A 260 -4.56 -4.82 -18.34
C LEU A 260 -3.50 -4.48 -19.40
N TYR A 261 -2.93 -5.49 -20.03
CA TYR A 261 -1.98 -5.28 -21.12
C TYR A 261 -2.64 -4.61 -22.34
N GLY A 262 -3.86 -4.99 -22.69
CA GLY A 262 -4.66 -4.36 -23.74
C GLY A 262 -4.95 -2.89 -23.44
N VAL A 263 -5.43 -2.58 -22.24
CA VAL A 263 -5.66 -1.20 -21.77
C VAL A 263 -4.37 -0.38 -21.81
N SER A 264 -3.23 -0.98 -21.45
CA SER A 264 -1.93 -0.30 -21.50
C SER A 264 -1.58 0.26 -22.89
N ARG A 265 -2.09 -0.35 -23.97
CA ARG A 265 -1.83 0.09 -25.35
C ARG A 265 -2.66 1.32 -25.75
N ILE A 266 -3.77 1.56 -25.08
CA ILE A 266 -4.69 2.67 -25.34
C ILE A 266 -4.33 3.89 -24.49
N LEU A 267 -3.66 3.67 -23.36
CA LEU A 267 -3.26 4.74 -22.45
C LEU A 267 -2.15 5.63 -23.03
N GLN A 268 -2.41 6.94 -23.05
CA GLN A 268 -1.45 7.95 -23.49
C GLN A 268 -0.36 8.25 -22.44
N SER A 269 -0.69 8.10 -21.15
CA SER A 269 0.26 8.34 -20.06
C SER A 269 1.26 7.19 -19.95
N ALA A 270 2.55 7.50 -20.11
CA ALA A 270 3.64 6.53 -19.96
C ALA A 270 3.62 5.85 -18.58
N THR A 271 3.31 6.61 -17.52
CA THR A 271 3.18 6.09 -16.15
C THR A 271 2.05 5.07 -16.04
N ASN A 272 0.85 5.42 -16.52
CA ASN A 272 -0.31 4.52 -16.40
C ASN A 272 -0.11 3.27 -17.26
N LYS A 273 0.51 3.42 -18.44
CA LYS A 273 0.90 2.31 -19.30
C LYS A 273 1.86 1.37 -18.57
N ALA A 274 2.92 1.90 -17.95
CA ALA A 274 3.87 1.11 -17.18
C ALA A 274 3.20 0.38 -16.00
N LEU A 275 2.29 1.04 -15.28
CA LEU A 275 1.53 0.43 -14.18
C LEU A 275 0.62 -0.71 -14.66
N CYS A 276 -0.10 -0.55 -15.77
CA CYS A 276 -0.89 -1.63 -16.36
C CYS A 276 -0.03 -2.82 -16.78
N GLN A 277 1.11 -2.55 -17.43
CA GLN A 277 2.04 -3.60 -17.86
C GLN A 277 2.62 -4.34 -16.66
N PHE A 278 3.02 -3.61 -15.63
CA PHE A 278 3.48 -4.19 -14.37
C PHE A 278 2.39 -5.06 -13.73
N ALA A 279 1.17 -4.55 -13.59
CA ALA A 279 0.05 -5.29 -13.02
C ALA A 279 -0.28 -6.55 -13.83
N ALA A 280 -0.20 -6.49 -15.16
CA ALA A 280 -0.36 -7.66 -16.02
C ALA A 280 0.74 -8.70 -15.79
N ILE A 281 2.00 -8.28 -15.68
CA ILE A 281 3.12 -9.18 -15.37
C ILE A 281 2.98 -9.76 -13.96
N ALA A 282 2.52 -8.98 -12.97
CA ALA A 282 2.26 -9.47 -11.62
C ALA A 282 1.14 -10.51 -11.57
N ALA A 283 0.04 -10.26 -12.29
CA ALA A 283 -1.05 -11.24 -12.43
C ALA A 283 -0.57 -12.54 -13.09
N LEU A 284 0.24 -12.46 -14.16
CA LEU A 284 0.84 -13.64 -14.79
C LEU A 284 1.84 -14.34 -13.87
N SER A 285 2.69 -13.57 -13.19
CA SER A 285 3.69 -14.08 -12.25
C SER A 285 3.02 -14.89 -11.15
N ALA A 286 1.88 -14.42 -10.63
CA ALA A 286 1.11 -15.14 -9.64
C ALA A 286 0.65 -16.51 -10.13
N LEU A 287 0.33 -16.65 -11.43
CA LEU A 287 -0.12 -17.91 -12.01
C LEU A 287 0.97 -18.96 -12.16
N ILE A 288 2.22 -18.55 -12.37
CA ILE A 288 3.33 -19.48 -12.66
C ILE A 288 3.48 -20.47 -11.50
N SER A 289 3.38 -19.97 -10.27
CA SER A 289 3.46 -20.79 -9.06
C SER A 289 2.29 -21.76 -8.91
N PHE A 290 1.23 -21.65 -9.69
CA PHE A 290 0.12 -22.58 -9.60
C PHE A 290 -0.05 -23.42 -10.87
N LEU A 291 0.93 -23.44 -11.78
CA LEU A 291 0.81 -24.28 -12.99
C LEU A 291 0.78 -25.78 -12.63
N PRO A 292 -0.10 -26.58 -13.28
CA PRO A 292 -0.12 -28.02 -13.12
C PRO A 292 1.15 -28.66 -13.68
N ASN A 293 1.56 -29.80 -13.11
CA ASN A 293 2.77 -30.55 -13.47
C ASN A 293 4.07 -29.74 -13.38
N ARG A 294 4.12 -28.76 -12.47
CA ARG A 294 5.35 -28.01 -12.20
C ARG A 294 6.41 -28.92 -11.53
N PRO A 295 7.71 -28.65 -11.71
CA PRO A 295 8.75 -29.41 -11.02
C PRO A 295 8.79 -29.07 -9.53
N GLU A 296 8.90 -30.09 -8.66
CA GLU A 296 9.12 -29.95 -7.21
C GLU A 296 10.56 -29.57 -6.91
N ILE A 297 10.89 -28.31 -7.17
CA ILE A 297 12.24 -27.81 -6.92
C ILE A 297 12.10 -26.51 -6.13
N ASP A 298 12.48 -26.54 -4.84
CA ASP A 298 12.48 -25.38 -3.94
C ASP A 298 13.24 -24.19 -4.51
N THR A 299 14.26 -24.45 -5.35
CA THR A 299 15.02 -23.40 -6.04
C THR A 299 14.14 -22.54 -6.94
N MET A 300 13.01 -23.06 -7.45
CA MET A 300 12.06 -22.30 -8.27
C MET A 300 11.36 -21.20 -7.46
N ALA A 301 11.08 -21.44 -6.17
CA ALA A 301 10.55 -20.40 -5.27
C ALA A 301 11.50 -19.19 -5.21
N THR A 302 12.80 -19.46 -5.11
CA THR A 302 13.85 -18.44 -5.07
C THR A 302 14.03 -17.76 -6.41
N ILE A 303 14.11 -18.52 -7.50
CA ILE A 303 14.24 -17.97 -8.86
C ILE A 303 13.05 -17.07 -9.18
N HIS A 304 11.83 -17.53 -8.94
CA HIS A 304 10.61 -16.77 -9.17
C HIS A 304 10.58 -15.48 -8.36
N PHE A 305 10.91 -15.54 -7.06
CA PHE A 305 10.97 -14.37 -6.19
C PHE A 305 11.99 -13.35 -6.68
N VAL A 306 13.21 -13.79 -7.00
CA VAL A 306 14.30 -12.91 -7.45
C VAL A 306 13.97 -12.25 -8.78
N LEU A 307 13.43 -13.02 -9.74
CA LEU A 307 12.98 -12.48 -11.02
C LEU A 307 11.85 -11.47 -10.84
N PHE A 308 10.85 -11.78 -10.02
CA PHE A 308 9.73 -10.88 -9.78
C PHE A 308 10.17 -9.60 -9.07
N ALA A 309 11.05 -9.69 -8.06
CA ALA A 309 11.66 -8.52 -7.43
C ALA A 309 12.50 -7.70 -8.43
N GLY A 310 13.18 -8.36 -9.38
CA GLY A 310 13.86 -7.70 -10.49
C GLY A 310 12.91 -6.91 -11.38
N VAL A 311 11.72 -7.46 -11.68
CA VAL A 311 10.65 -6.76 -12.43
C VAL A 311 10.19 -5.51 -11.67
N ILE A 312 10.00 -5.59 -10.34
CA ILE A 312 9.67 -4.42 -9.51
C ILE A 312 10.73 -3.33 -9.69
N GLY A 313 12.01 -3.70 -9.61
CA GLY A 313 13.13 -2.78 -9.83
C GLY A 313 13.13 -2.16 -11.24
N TYR A 314 12.90 -2.96 -12.27
CA TYR A 314 12.86 -2.52 -13.67
C TYR A 314 11.76 -1.46 -13.89
N PHE A 315 10.55 -1.67 -13.37
CA PHE A 315 9.46 -0.69 -13.49
C PHE A 315 9.63 0.53 -12.60
N ALA A 316 10.37 0.42 -11.49
CA ALA A 316 10.64 1.56 -10.60
C ALA A 316 11.61 2.59 -11.19
N ILE A 317 12.56 2.16 -12.04
CA ILE A 317 13.56 3.03 -12.69
C ILE A 317 12.91 4.13 -13.55
N PRO A 318 12.09 3.83 -14.59
CA PRO A 318 11.50 4.86 -15.45
C PRO A 318 10.50 5.74 -14.70
N LEU A 319 9.95 5.26 -13.58
CA LEU A 319 9.03 6.00 -12.72
C LEU A 319 9.74 6.92 -11.70
N SER A 320 11.07 6.97 -11.71
CA SER A 320 11.89 7.73 -10.73
C SER A 320 11.63 7.33 -9.27
N LEU A 321 11.22 6.08 -9.04
CA LEU A 321 10.89 5.54 -7.72
C LEU A 321 12.10 4.86 -7.08
N HIS A 322 13.16 5.63 -6.78
CA HIS A 322 14.42 5.11 -6.26
C HIS A 322 14.30 4.26 -4.98
N GLY A 323 13.30 4.54 -4.14
CA GLY A 323 13.00 3.73 -2.95
C GLY A 323 12.60 2.29 -3.30
N PHE A 324 11.81 2.08 -4.35
CA PHE A 324 11.39 0.75 -4.80
C PHE A 324 12.54 -0.04 -5.44
N VAL A 325 13.47 0.63 -6.12
CA VAL A 325 14.70 -0.01 -6.60
C VAL A 325 15.55 -0.51 -5.43
N THR A 326 15.73 0.32 -4.40
CA THR A 326 16.46 -0.06 -3.19
C THR A 326 15.77 -1.22 -2.46
N LEU A 327 14.44 -1.16 -2.35
CA LEU A 327 13.64 -2.22 -1.74
C LEU A 327 13.76 -3.53 -2.54
N ALA A 328 13.69 -3.49 -3.87
CA ALA A 328 13.85 -4.66 -4.72
C ALA A 328 15.22 -5.33 -4.51
N ILE A 329 16.30 -4.54 -4.50
CA ILE A 329 17.67 -5.04 -4.23
C ILE A 329 17.74 -5.67 -2.82
N LEU A 330 17.15 -5.02 -1.82
CA LEU A 330 17.12 -5.53 -0.45
C LEU A 330 16.37 -6.86 -0.36
N LEU A 331 15.18 -6.95 -0.98
CA LEU A 331 14.37 -8.18 -1.02
C LEU A 331 15.11 -9.32 -1.72
N ILE A 332 15.75 -9.04 -2.87
CA ILE A 332 16.58 -10.03 -3.58
C ILE A 332 17.71 -10.52 -2.68
N THR A 333 18.42 -9.59 -2.02
CA THR A 333 19.54 -9.92 -1.14
C THR A 333 19.08 -10.79 0.03
N MET A 334 17.99 -10.40 0.70
CA MET A 334 17.40 -11.17 1.80
C MET A 334 16.94 -12.55 1.34
N ARG A 335 16.31 -12.67 0.17
CA ARG A 335 15.84 -13.96 -0.35
C ARG A 335 16.97 -14.89 -0.72
N LEU A 336 18.01 -14.39 -1.39
CA LEU A 336 19.21 -15.17 -1.71
C LEU A 336 19.91 -15.65 -0.44
N PHE A 337 19.95 -14.81 0.59
CA PHE A 337 20.46 -15.19 1.91
C PHE A 337 19.62 -16.30 2.57
N ALA A 338 18.29 -16.18 2.54
CA ALA A 338 17.39 -17.21 3.05
C ALA A 338 17.53 -18.53 2.30
N PHE A 339 17.56 -18.49 0.97
CA PHE A 339 17.78 -19.67 0.13
C PHE A 339 19.13 -20.35 0.42
N TYR A 340 20.17 -19.57 0.67
CA TYR A 340 21.47 -20.10 1.07
C TYR A 340 21.40 -20.85 2.42
N ILE A 341 20.61 -20.36 3.39
CA ILE A 341 20.35 -21.10 4.64
C ILE A 341 19.60 -22.41 4.36
N GLU A 342 18.59 -22.37 3.48
CA GLU A 342 17.79 -23.55 3.08
C GLU A 342 18.65 -24.65 2.43
N LEU A 343 19.65 -24.28 1.62
CA LEU A 343 20.46 -25.24 0.83
C LEU A 343 21.56 -25.96 1.63
N THR A 344 22.09 -25.38 2.71
CA THR A 344 23.48 -25.68 3.14
C THR A 344 23.63 -26.53 4.41
N GLY A 345 22.55 -26.94 5.08
CA GLY A 345 22.70 -27.72 6.33
C GLY A 345 23.50 -26.95 7.41
N PRO A 346 24.20 -27.61 8.37
CA PRO A 346 24.52 -27.05 9.69
C PRO A 346 25.28 -25.70 9.68
N MET A 347 24.93 -24.84 10.66
CA MET A 347 25.22 -23.39 10.74
C MET A 347 26.70 -22.96 10.56
N PHE A 348 27.66 -23.87 10.69
CA PHE A 348 29.08 -23.58 10.51
C PHE A 348 29.48 -23.42 9.03
N ALA A 349 28.97 -24.29 8.15
CA ALA A 349 29.18 -24.15 6.71
C ALA A 349 28.48 -22.88 6.18
N MET A 350 27.36 -22.50 6.81
CA MET A 350 26.64 -21.27 6.48
C MET A 350 27.52 -20.03 6.71
N GLY A 351 28.20 -19.93 7.86
CA GLY A 351 29.05 -18.78 8.21
C GLY A 351 30.16 -18.51 7.19
N VAL A 352 30.84 -19.56 6.75
CA VAL A 352 31.98 -19.45 5.82
C VAL A 352 31.52 -19.07 4.41
N GLY A 353 30.49 -19.71 3.87
CA GLY A 353 30.03 -19.39 2.51
C GLY A 353 29.32 -18.03 2.40
N MET A 354 28.74 -17.50 3.49
CA MET A 354 28.25 -16.10 3.51
C MET A 354 29.38 -15.08 3.37
N ILE A 355 30.51 -15.31 4.05
CA ILE A 355 31.68 -14.45 3.94
C ILE A 355 32.25 -14.50 2.51
N VAL A 356 32.39 -15.69 1.94
CA VAL A 356 32.92 -15.87 0.57
C VAL A 356 31.99 -15.25 -0.48
N THR A 357 30.68 -15.48 -0.38
CA THR A 357 29.69 -14.92 -1.31
C THR A 357 29.62 -13.39 -1.21
N GLY A 358 29.70 -12.83 0.00
CA GLY A 358 29.78 -11.38 0.22
C GLY A 358 31.02 -10.78 -0.44
N ILE A 359 32.18 -11.44 -0.34
CA ILE A 359 33.41 -11.02 -1.03
C ILE A 359 33.25 -11.06 -2.55
N ILE A 360 32.65 -12.13 -3.09
CA ILE A 360 32.40 -12.26 -4.54
C ILE A 360 31.47 -11.15 -5.05
N LEU A 361 30.37 -10.87 -4.35
CA LEU A 361 29.45 -9.79 -4.70
C LEU A 361 30.11 -8.42 -4.68
N LEU A 362 30.99 -8.15 -3.69
CA LEU A 362 31.76 -6.91 -3.64
C LEU A 362 32.74 -6.79 -4.83
N VAL A 363 33.35 -7.90 -5.24
CA VAL A 363 34.23 -7.95 -6.42
C VAL A 363 33.42 -7.71 -7.71
N VAL A 364 32.27 -8.36 -7.87
CA VAL A 364 31.38 -8.18 -9.02
C VAL A 364 30.85 -6.76 -9.09
N LEU A 365 30.43 -6.18 -7.96
CA LEU A 365 29.99 -4.79 -7.90
C LEU A 365 31.11 -3.82 -8.31
N ARG A 366 32.34 -4.08 -7.85
CA ARG A 366 33.51 -3.25 -8.20
C ARG A 366 33.88 -3.38 -9.67
N LEU A 367 33.70 -4.57 -10.26
CA LEU A 367 33.88 -4.82 -11.69
C LEU A 367 32.77 -4.16 -12.52
N ALA A 368 31.51 -4.26 -12.10
CA ALA A 368 30.37 -3.61 -12.73
C ALA A 368 30.50 -2.08 -12.71
N LEU A 369 30.94 -1.49 -11.60
CA LEU A 369 31.22 -0.05 -11.51
C LEU A 369 32.41 0.37 -12.39
N LYS A 370 33.45 -0.47 -12.53
CA LYS A 370 34.56 -0.22 -13.47
C LYS A 370 34.10 -0.32 -14.92
N LEU A 371 33.21 -1.25 -15.24
CA LEU A 371 32.63 -1.42 -16.58
C LEU A 371 31.67 -0.29 -16.91
N ASP A 372 30.81 0.14 -15.99
CA ASP A 372 29.92 1.30 -16.16
C ASP A 372 30.72 2.59 -16.36
N LYS A 373 31.82 2.78 -15.63
CA LYS A 373 32.75 3.90 -15.89
C LYS A 373 33.40 3.82 -17.27
N LYS A 374 33.85 2.63 -17.70
CA LYS A 374 34.44 2.44 -19.04
C LYS A 374 33.42 2.60 -20.17
N VAL A 375 32.18 2.16 -19.96
CA VAL A 375 31.08 2.29 -20.92
C VAL A 375 30.62 3.74 -21.01
N LYS A 376 30.52 4.46 -19.88
CA LYS A 376 30.25 5.91 -19.87
C LYS A 376 31.38 6.71 -20.52
N ALA A 377 32.64 6.39 -20.24
CA ALA A 377 33.78 7.03 -20.92
C ALA A 377 33.77 6.79 -22.44
N LYS A 378 33.33 5.60 -22.89
CA LYS A 378 33.26 5.24 -24.31
C LYS A 378 32.00 5.78 -25.03
N LEU A 379 30.91 6.02 -24.32
CA LEU A 379 29.66 6.57 -24.85
C LEU A 379 29.60 8.10 -24.80
N PHE A 380 30.29 8.73 -23.86
CA PHE A 380 30.24 10.18 -23.64
C PHE A 380 31.54 10.92 -23.97
N GLY A 381 32.60 10.24 -24.40
CA GLY A 381 33.80 10.87 -24.96
C GLY A 381 34.33 12.05 -24.13
N GLU A 382 34.79 11.78 -22.91
CA GLU A 382 35.64 12.74 -22.20
C GLU A 382 37.08 12.56 -22.73
N GLU A 383 37.44 13.35 -23.74
CA GLU A 383 38.75 14.02 -23.79
C GLU A 383 38.60 15.25 -22.88
N GLU A 384 39.33 15.51 -21.79
CA GLU A 384 40.56 14.99 -21.17
C GLU A 384 40.38 14.90 -19.64
#